data_AF-A0A2Z4XZV8-F1
#
_entry.id   AF-A0A2Z4XZV8-F1
#
_cell.length_a   1.000
_cell.length_b   1.000
_cell.length_c   1.000
_cell.angle_alpha   90.00
_cell.angle_beta   90.00
_cell.angle_gamma   90.00
#
_symmetry.space_group_name_H-M   'P 1'
#
loop_
_entity.id
_entity.type
_entity.pdbx_description
1 polymer ?
#
loop_
_entity_poly.entity_id
_entity_poly.type
_entity_poly.pdbx_seq_one_letter_code
_entity_poly.pdbx_strand_id
1 'polypeptide(L)'
;MCEKVELRVRFSLKSNKKISGLSLVELLVASTISLLVIGMSVTVFASAKKNYVAVSTSVKANVDQLNVKRILYKSVRTAGISCSYGTSLSSFHNSTSDTVAANSFLLDSSNIQVGNVSSLAGKLDNPGITYEPNTNYIMVKTETGSSKLANKVNNLNVELESSDDLSDGDYLALCSDDSVDLVKVESENSSSNIVKLVQAPSNSYNAGDYAGKYQIETFYTANTGEVDENGQAIYALYMHIQDGQNTKNEELVEGIKDLKVKSANVSGSSVTWSSITSDQNFDRSDTKALQVEFTLNGKSYKKTVFL
;
A
#
# COMPACT_ATOMS: atom_id res chain seq x y z
N MET A 1 6.58 1.29 -35.51
CA MET A 1 7.61 0.94 -36.52
C MET A 1 8.66 0.09 -35.81
N CYS A 2 8.61 -1.23 -36.00
CA CYS A 2 9.57 -2.17 -35.39
C CYS A 2 10.25 -2.89 -36.55
N GLU A 3 11.53 -2.59 -36.77
CA GLU A 3 12.29 -3.03 -37.93
C GLU A 3 12.82 -4.46 -37.67
N LYS A 4 12.31 -5.39 -38.47
CA LYS A 4 12.58 -6.83 -38.36
C LYS A 4 13.91 -7.12 -39.07
N VAL A 5 15.00 -7.22 -38.30
CA VAL A 5 16.32 -7.57 -38.83
C VAL A 5 16.42 -9.09 -39.04
N GLU A 6 16.23 -9.55 -40.28
CA GLU A 6 16.48 -10.94 -40.69
C GLU A 6 17.97 -11.19 -40.93
N LEU A 7 18.60 -11.96 -40.04
CA LEU A 7 19.96 -12.48 -40.22
C LEU A 7 19.93 -13.67 -41.20
N ARG A 8 20.13 -13.41 -42.49
CA ARG A 8 20.38 -14.46 -43.50
C ARG A 8 21.84 -14.89 -43.49
N VAL A 9 22.14 -15.98 -42.77
CA VAL A 9 23.43 -16.67 -42.87
C VAL A 9 23.44 -17.52 -44.15
N ARG A 10 24.19 -17.10 -45.18
CA ARG A 10 24.44 -17.92 -46.38
C ARG A 10 25.66 -18.81 -46.14
N PHE A 11 25.45 -20.08 -45.84
CA PHE A 11 26.50 -21.11 -45.92
C PHE A 11 26.69 -21.55 -47.37
N SER A 12 27.79 -21.13 -48.00
CA SER A 12 28.24 -21.64 -49.30
C SER A 12 29.25 -22.76 -49.08
N LEU A 13 28.80 -24.02 -49.09
CA LEU A 13 29.67 -25.20 -49.08
C LEU A 13 30.00 -25.62 -50.51
N LYS A 14 31.16 -25.21 -51.01
CA LYS A 14 31.83 -25.84 -52.16
C LYS A 14 33.06 -26.57 -51.66
N SER A 15 32.98 -27.89 -51.53
CA SER A 15 34.16 -28.76 -51.43
C SER A 15 33.80 -30.19 -51.80
N ASN A 16 33.93 -30.53 -53.09
CA ASN A 16 34.08 -31.92 -53.52
C ASN A 16 35.56 -32.32 -53.32
N LYS A 17 35.94 -32.59 -52.06
CA LYS A 17 37.16 -33.35 -51.76
C LYS A 17 36.77 -34.79 -51.49
N LYS A 18 37.43 -35.73 -52.16
CA LYS A 18 37.35 -37.17 -51.85
C LYS A 18 37.57 -37.33 -50.35
N ILE A 19 36.57 -37.90 -49.67
CA ILE A 19 36.66 -38.25 -48.26
C ILE A 19 37.71 -39.37 -48.15
N SER A 20 38.94 -39.01 -47.81
CA SER A 20 39.93 -39.96 -47.33
C SER A 20 39.40 -40.54 -46.02
N GLY A 21 39.42 -41.87 -45.88
CA GLY A 21 38.92 -42.54 -44.68
C GLY A 21 39.52 -41.91 -43.42
N LEU A 22 38.65 -41.43 -42.52
CA LEU A 22 39.04 -40.95 -41.20
C LEU A 22 39.76 -42.07 -40.47
N SER A 23 40.95 -41.79 -39.95
CA SER A 23 41.63 -42.78 -39.11
C SER A 23 40.84 -42.94 -37.80
N LEU A 24 40.85 -44.16 -37.24
CA LEU A 24 40.19 -44.45 -35.97
C LEU A 24 40.62 -43.47 -34.85
N VAL A 25 41.86 -43.00 -34.91
CA VAL A 25 42.45 -42.06 -33.95
C VAL A 25 41.81 -40.67 -34.07
N GLU A 26 41.60 -40.16 -35.28
CA GLU A 26 40.97 -38.85 -35.50
C GLU A 26 39.52 -38.81 -34.98
N LEU A 27 38.79 -39.91 -35.12
CA LEU A 27 37.41 -40.01 -34.63
C LEU A 27 37.35 -40.02 -33.09
N LEU A 28 38.32 -40.65 -32.44
CA LEU A 28 38.43 -40.70 -30.98
C LEU A 28 38.84 -39.33 -30.40
N VAL A 29 39.73 -38.61 -31.09
CA VAL A 29 40.10 -37.23 -30.72
C VAL A 29 38.92 -36.28 -30.92
N ALA A 30 38.17 -36.40 -32.02
CA ALA A 30 37.01 -35.54 -32.27
C ALA A 30 35.87 -35.77 -31.26
N SER A 31 35.61 -37.02 -30.86
CA SER A 31 34.57 -37.34 -29.87
C SER A 31 34.93 -36.82 -28.47
N THR A 32 36.19 -36.95 -28.07
CA THR A 32 36.67 -36.42 -26.78
C THR A 32 36.61 -34.90 -26.72
N ILE A 33 37.01 -34.20 -27.78
CA ILE A 33 36.86 -32.73 -27.87
C ILE A 33 35.38 -32.34 -27.81
N SER A 34 34.50 -33.06 -28.51
CA SER A 34 33.05 -32.78 -28.49
C SER A 34 32.45 -32.95 -27.09
N LEU A 35 32.81 -34.02 -26.38
CA LEU A 35 32.38 -34.26 -25.00
C LEU A 35 32.89 -33.17 -24.05
N LEU A 36 34.13 -32.72 -24.21
CA LEU A 36 34.69 -31.61 -23.43
C LEU A 36 33.92 -30.31 -23.65
N VAL A 37 33.63 -29.95 -24.92
CA VAL A 37 32.89 -28.74 -25.27
C VAL A 37 31.46 -28.79 -24.73
N ILE A 38 30.77 -29.93 -24.84
CA ILE A 38 29.42 -30.11 -24.28
C ILE A 38 29.47 -29.96 -22.75
N GLY A 39 30.46 -30.58 -22.09
CA GLY A 39 30.65 -30.47 -20.63
C GLY A 39 30.85 -29.01 -20.18
N MET A 40 31.69 -28.25 -20.88
CA MET A 40 31.88 -26.82 -20.61
C MET A 40 30.61 -26.01 -20.87
N SER A 41 29.85 -26.33 -21.92
CA SER A 41 28.61 -25.62 -22.25
C SER A 41 27.54 -25.82 -21.19
N VAL A 42 27.41 -27.04 -20.66
CA VAL A 42 26.46 -27.37 -19.59
C VAL A 42 26.81 -26.63 -18.30
N THR A 43 28.09 -26.58 -17.91
CA THR A 43 28.49 -25.88 -16.68
C THR A 43 28.31 -24.36 -16.81
N VAL A 44 28.61 -23.78 -17.98
CA VAL A 44 28.34 -22.36 -18.27
C VAL A 44 26.84 -22.08 -18.21
N PHE A 45 26.00 -22.91 -18.83
CA PHE A 45 24.56 -22.73 -18.78
C PHE A 45 24.01 -22.84 -17.35
N ALA A 46 24.44 -23.84 -16.57
CA ALA A 46 24.03 -24.01 -15.19
C ALA A 46 24.43 -22.81 -14.32
N SER A 47 25.65 -22.30 -14.51
CA SER A 47 26.16 -21.11 -13.83
C SER A 47 25.37 -19.86 -14.21
N ALA A 48 25.13 -19.65 -15.52
CA ALA A 48 24.34 -18.54 -16.03
C ALA A 48 22.90 -18.58 -15.48
N LYS A 49 22.25 -19.75 -15.45
CA LYS A 49 20.91 -19.93 -14.88
C LYS A 49 20.89 -19.59 -13.39
N LYS A 50 21.86 -20.09 -12.62
CA LYS A 50 21.98 -19.80 -11.18
C LYS A 50 22.16 -18.30 -10.94
N ASN A 51 23.03 -17.64 -11.70
CA ASN A 51 23.27 -16.20 -11.61
C ASN A 51 22.01 -15.40 -12.00
N TYR A 52 21.32 -15.80 -13.07
CA TYR A 52 20.08 -15.16 -13.49
C TYR A 52 19.01 -15.23 -12.40
N VAL A 53 18.77 -16.41 -11.81
CA VAL A 53 17.81 -16.57 -10.72
C VAL A 53 18.20 -15.72 -9.51
N ALA A 54 19.48 -15.73 -9.12
CA ALA A 54 19.96 -14.92 -8.01
C ALA A 54 19.77 -13.41 -8.24
N VAL A 55 20.09 -12.92 -9.44
CA VAL A 55 19.89 -11.51 -9.82
C VAL A 55 18.40 -11.18 -9.86
N SER A 56 17.58 -12.02 -10.48
CA SER A 56 16.13 -11.82 -10.58
C SER A 56 15.47 -11.72 -9.21
N THR A 57 15.79 -12.64 -8.29
CA THR A 57 15.25 -12.63 -6.92
C THR A 57 15.71 -11.39 -6.15
N SER A 58 16.97 -10.98 -6.32
CA SER A 58 17.47 -9.74 -5.69
C SER A 58 16.80 -8.50 -6.26
N VAL A 59 16.52 -8.45 -7.56
CA VAL A 59 15.81 -7.33 -8.19
C VAL A 59 14.37 -7.26 -7.69
N LYS A 60 13.66 -8.39 -7.65
CA LYS A 60 12.30 -8.46 -7.10
C LYS A 60 12.24 -7.96 -5.65
N ALA A 61 13.10 -8.48 -4.76
CA ALA A 61 13.16 -8.03 -3.38
C ALA A 61 13.47 -6.52 -3.24
N ASN A 62 14.32 -5.97 -4.11
CA ASN A 62 14.61 -4.54 -4.13
C ASN A 62 13.43 -3.69 -4.62
N VAL A 63 12.67 -4.17 -5.59
CA VAL A 63 11.43 -3.51 -6.05
C VAL A 63 10.38 -3.55 -4.95
N ASP A 64 10.18 -4.71 -4.34
CA ASP A 64 9.18 -4.94 -3.30
C ASP A 64 9.43 -4.05 -2.07
N GLN A 65 10.67 -3.97 -1.57
CA GLN A 65 10.99 -3.06 -0.45
C GLN A 65 10.82 -1.59 -0.83
N LEU A 66 11.12 -1.18 -2.07
CA LEU A 66 10.89 0.19 -2.52
C LEU A 66 9.39 0.49 -2.59
N ASN A 67 8.60 -0.48 -3.03
CA ASN A 67 7.15 -0.36 -3.12
C ASN A 67 6.54 -0.18 -1.73
N VAL A 68 6.87 -1.05 -0.76
CA VAL A 68 6.42 -0.91 0.64
C VAL A 68 6.78 0.46 1.21
N LYS A 69 8.05 0.87 1.06
CA LYS A 69 8.51 2.18 1.55
C LYS A 69 7.76 3.33 0.89
N ARG A 70 7.43 3.21 -0.40
CA ARG A 70 6.71 4.25 -1.15
C ARG A 70 5.25 4.33 -0.73
N ILE A 71 4.56 3.19 -0.61
CA ILE A 71 3.15 3.12 -0.19
C ILE A 71 3.02 3.73 1.20
N LEU A 72 3.75 3.21 2.19
CA LEU A 72 3.67 3.69 3.57
C LEU A 72 4.11 5.15 3.70
N TYR A 73 5.17 5.57 2.99
CA TYR A 73 5.57 6.98 2.97
C TYR A 73 4.49 7.87 2.37
N LYS A 74 3.89 7.47 1.25
CA LYS A 74 2.83 8.25 0.59
C LYS A 74 1.62 8.34 1.50
N SER A 75 1.07 7.22 1.97
CA SER A 75 -0.12 7.19 2.82
C SER A 75 0.05 8.01 4.10
N VAL A 76 1.23 7.95 4.76
CA VAL A 76 1.51 8.80 5.94
C VAL A 76 1.64 10.29 5.56
N ARG A 77 2.26 10.62 4.42
CA ARG A 77 2.45 12.03 4.00
C ARG A 77 1.18 12.68 3.47
N THR A 78 0.30 11.89 2.87
CA THR A 78 -1.00 12.32 2.35
C THR A 78 -2.13 12.04 3.33
N ALA A 79 -1.81 11.65 4.57
CA ALA A 79 -2.80 11.47 5.61
C ALA A 79 -3.50 12.80 5.93
N GLY A 80 -4.81 12.72 6.13
CA GLY A 80 -5.71 13.84 6.39
C GLY A 80 -6.59 14.18 5.20
N ILE A 81 -7.38 15.24 5.38
CA ILE A 81 -8.28 15.80 4.39
C ILE A 81 -7.89 17.24 4.06
N SER A 82 -8.13 17.67 2.83
CA SER A 82 -7.77 18.97 2.25
C SER A 82 -8.71 20.10 2.67
N CYS A 83 -9.21 20.06 3.91
CA CYS A 83 -9.92 21.16 4.55
C CYS A 83 -9.16 22.47 4.31
N SER A 84 -9.83 23.47 3.72
CA SER A 84 -9.20 24.76 3.37
C SER A 84 -8.62 25.50 4.59
N TYR A 85 -9.14 25.21 5.79
CA TYR A 85 -8.74 25.83 7.05
C TYR A 85 -7.83 24.92 7.91
N GLY A 86 -7.48 23.73 7.42
CA GLY A 86 -6.79 22.69 8.18
C GLY A 86 -7.71 21.94 9.15
N THR A 87 -7.28 20.77 9.64
CA THR A 87 -8.10 19.90 10.51
C THR A 87 -7.71 19.98 11.99
N SER A 88 -6.60 20.64 12.32
CA SER A 88 -5.98 20.60 13.65
C SER A 88 -6.72 21.42 14.71
N LEU A 89 -7.70 22.25 14.32
CA LEU A 89 -8.43 23.16 15.20
C LEU A 89 -9.94 22.93 15.23
N SER A 90 -10.46 22.03 14.41
CA SER A 90 -11.90 21.87 14.20
C SER A 90 -12.47 20.73 15.03
N SER A 91 -13.69 20.90 15.55
CA SER A 91 -14.40 19.81 16.21
C SER A 91 -14.93 18.81 15.19
N PHE A 92 -14.62 17.53 15.39
CA PHE A 92 -15.14 16.44 14.57
C PHE A 92 -16.48 15.96 15.12
N HIS A 93 -17.49 15.92 14.27
CA HIS A 93 -18.84 15.49 14.59
C HIS A 93 -19.20 14.24 13.79
N ASN A 94 -19.90 13.31 14.43
CA ASN A 94 -20.39 12.11 13.79
C ASN A 94 -21.86 12.27 13.41
N SER A 95 -22.10 12.30 12.11
CA SER A 95 -23.42 12.37 11.50
C SER A 95 -23.60 11.22 10.50
N THR A 96 -22.94 10.08 10.75
CA THR A 96 -22.99 8.89 9.87
C THR A 96 -24.11 7.91 10.23
N SER A 97 -24.73 8.04 11.41
CA SER A 97 -25.60 7.04 12.07
C SER A 97 -24.96 5.69 12.40
N ASP A 98 -23.68 5.50 12.05
CA ASP A 98 -22.96 4.25 12.31
C ASP A 98 -22.42 4.23 13.75
N THR A 99 -22.31 3.03 14.34
CA THR A 99 -21.76 2.86 15.68
C THR A 99 -20.25 3.05 15.65
N VAL A 100 -19.79 4.30 15.70
CA VAL A 100 -18.35 4.66 15.65
C VAL A 100 -17.61 4.33 16.97
N ALA A 101 -18.30 3.82 17.99
CA ALA A 101 -17.73 3.51 19.30
C ALA A 101 -16.56 2.51 19.27
N ALA A 102 -16.45 1.65 18.24
CA ALA A 102 -15.33 0.74 18.07
C ALA A 102 -14.06 1.43 17.51
N ASN A 103 -14.21 2.56 16.82
CA ASN A 103 -13.16 3.28 16.10
C ASN A 103 -13.19 4.77 16.44
N SER A 104 -12.84 5.12 17.69
CA SER A 104 -12.70 6.52 18.13
C SER A 104 -11.77 7.35 17.24
N PHE A 105 -10.85 6.70 16.54
CA PHE A 105 -9.98 7.35 15.57
C PHE A 105 -10.73 8.04 14.43
N LEU A 106 -11.87 7.51 13.95
CA LEU A 106 -12.66 8.13 12.87
C LEU A 106 -13.02 9.59 13.16
N LEU A 107 -13.31 9.89 14.43
CA LEU A 107 -13.80 11.19 14.90
C LEU A 107 -12.74 11.98 15.68
N ASP A 108 -11.51 11.47 15.75
CA ASP A 108 -10.41 12.21 16.35
C ASP A 108 -9.91 13.30 15.39
N SER A 109 -9.22 14.33 15.87
CA SER A 109 -8.61 15.33 14.97
C SER A 109 -7.32 14.83 14.32
N SER A 110 -6.72 13.76 14.85
CA SER A 110 -5.48 13.21 14.32
C SER A 110 -5.67 12.52 12.97
N ASN A 111 -4.66 12.62 12.12
CA ASN A 111 -4.70 12.08 10.76
C ASN A 111 -4.14 10.65 10.67
N ILE A 112 -3.35 10.24 11.66
CA ILE A 112 -2.65 8.95 11.70
C ILE A 112 -2.85 8.31 13.08
N GLN A 113 -3.08 7.01 13.12
CA GLN A 113 -3.01 6.21 14.33
C GLN A 113 -2.07 5.04 14.11
N VAL A 114 -1.24 4.75 15.11
CA VAL A 114 -0.33 3.60 15.10
C VAL A 114 -0.54 2.85 16.40
N GLY A 115 -0.63 1.53 16.33
CA GLY A 115 -0.82 0.70 17.51
C GLY A 115 -0.27 -0.70 17.31
N ASN A 116 -0.53 -1.57 18.27
CA ASN A 116 -0.19 -2.98 18.15
C ASN A 116 -1.31 -3.72 17.40
N VAL A 117 -0.98 -4.65 16.52
CA VAL A 117 -2.00 -5.37 15.73
C VAL A 117 -3.00 -6.14 16.59
N SER A 118 -2.62 -6.52 17.82
CA SER A 118 -3.55 -7.17 18.77
C SER A 118 -4.73 -6.29 19.17
N SER A 119 -4.61 -4.95 19.08
CA SER A 119 -5.73 -4.03 19.34
C SER A 119 -6.68 -3.89 18.15
N LEU A 120 -6.34 -4.40 16.96
CA LEU A 120 -7.23 -4.45 15.79
C LEU A 120 -8.22 -5.62 15.81
N ALA A 121 -8.00 -6.62 16.67
CA ALA A 121 -8.86 -7.78 16.76
C ALA A 121 -10.31 -7.36 17.08
N GLY A 122 -11.24 -7.68 16.18
CA GLY A 122 -12.66 -7.29 16.29
C GLY A 122 -12.98 -5.83 15.91
N LYS A 123 -11.99 -5.01 15.53
CA LYS A 123 -12.20 -3.66 15.00
C LYS A 123 -12.35 -3.62 13.48
N LEU A 124 -11.67 -4.52 12.78
CA LEU A 124 -11.81 -4.69 11.34
C LEU A 124 -12.83 -5.78 11.06
N ASP A 125 -13.78 -5.50 10.16
CA ASP A 125 -14.84 -6.43 9.75
C ASP A 125 -14.28 -7.53 8.81
N ASN A 126 -13.35 -8.34 9.32
CA ASN A 126 -12.79 -9.47 8.59
C ASN A 126 -12.49 -10.66 9.53
N PRO A 127 -13.51 -11.48 9.85
CA PRO A 127 -13.37 -12.68 10.66
C PRO A 127 -12.64 -13.77 9.84
N GLY A 128 -11.32 -13.73 9.83
CA GLY A 128 -10.50 -14.70 9.09
C GLY A 128 -9.04 -14.30 8.97
N ILE A 129 -8.72 -13.03 9.19
CA ILE A 129 -7.34 -12.56 9.19
C ILE A 129 -6.59 -13.08 10.42
N THR A 130 -5.49 -13.78 10.16
CA THR A 130 -4.52 -14.13 11.19
C THR A 130 -3.35 -13.14 11.12
N TYR A 131 -3.41 -12.11 11.96
CA TYR A 131 -2.36 -11.09 12.04
C TYR A 131 -1.01 -11.66 12.47
N GLU A 132 0.08 -11.05 12.03
CA GLU A 132 1.42 -11.38 12.53
C GLU A 132 1.57 -10.91 13.98
N PRO A 133 1.80 -11.81 14.95
CA PRO A 133 1.85 -11.43 16.35
C PRO A 133 2.99 -10.44 16.63
N ASN A 134 2.77 -9.57 17.61
CA ASN A 134 3.71 -8.53 18.05
C ASN A 134 4.03 -7.45 17.00
N THR A 135 3.34 -7.36 15.88
CA THR A 135 3.57 -6.27 14.92
C THR A 135 2.74 -5.02 15.22
N ASN A 136 3.08 -3.92 14.55
CA ASN A 136 2.31 -2.69 14.56
C ASN A 136 1.39 -2.62 13.33
N TYR A 137 0.31 -1.85 13.46
CA TYR A 137 -0.47 -1.37 12.32
C TYR A 137 -0.30 0.14 12.16
N ILE A 138 -0.59 0.64 10.96
CA ILE A 138 -0.65 2.07 10.65
C ILE A 138 -2.01 2.35 10.05
N MET A 139 -2.80 3.18 10.70
CA MET A 139 -4.10 3.63 10.22
C MET A 139 -3.99 5.10 9.81
N VAL A 140 -4.48 5.45 8.63
CA VAL A 140 -4.48 6.83 8.12
C VAL A 140 -5.85 7.21 7.63
N LYS A 141 -6.23 8.46 7.88
CA LYS A 141 -7.37 9.09 7.22
C LYS A 141 -6.91 9.59 5.87
N THR A 142 -7.72 9.43 4.84
CA THR A 142 -7.39 9.97 3.54
C THR A 142 -8.64 10.35 2.77
N GLU A 143 -8.43 11.13 1.73
CA GLU A 143 -9.45 11.51 0.76
C GLU A 143 -9.14 10.89 -0.60
N THR A 144 -10.17 10.42 -1.29
CA THR A 144 -10.06 9.87 -2.65
C THR A 144 -10.64 10.80 -3.71
N GLY A 145 -11.47 11.76 -3.29
CA GLY A 145 -12.04 12.79 -4.14
C GLY A 145 -12.46 13.99 -3.29
N SER A 146 -12.43 15.18 -3.89
CA SER A 146 -12.88 16.40 -3.24
C SER A 146 -13.69 17.27 -4.19
N SER A 147 -14.60 18.01 -3.58
CA SER A 147 -15.57 18.89 -4.21
C SER A 147 -15.84 20.06 -3.26
N LYS A 148 -16.77 20.92 -3.63
CA LYS A 148 -17.25 22.01 -2.79
C LYS A 148 -18.76 21.97 -2.70
N LEU A 149 -19.28 22.53 -1.63
CA LEU A 149 -20.71 22.76 -1.48
C LEU A 149 -21.16 23.82 -2.47
N ALA A 150 -22.13 23.49 -3.32
CA ALA A 150 -22.74 24.46 -4.22
C ALA A 150 -23.67 25.44 -3.49
N ASN A 151 -24.26 24.99 -2.38
CA ASN A 151 -25.23 25.72 -1.58
C ASN A 151 -24.99 25.55 -0.07
N LYS A 152 -25.64 26.41 0.73
CA LYS A 152 -25.62 26.27 2.18
C LYS A 152 -26.31 24.97 2.61
N VAL A 153 -25.65 24.20 3.46
CA VAL A 153 -26.13 22.90 3.96
C VAL A 153 -26.42 22.99 5.46
N ASN A 154 -27.59 22.47 5.84
CA ASN A 154 -28.00 22.19 7.23
C ASN A 154 -29.12 21.13 7.29
N ASN A 155 -29.27 20.35 6.23
CA ASN A 155 -30.34 19.37 6.05
C ASN A 155 -29.79 18.12 5.36
N LEU A 156 -30.68 17.17 5.01
CA LEU A 156 -30.29 15.88 4.43
C LEU A 156 -29.82 15.96 2.98
N ASN A 157 -30.15 17.01 2.24
CA ASN A 157 -29.76 17.16 0.84
C ASN A 157 -28.56 18.11 0.73
N VAL A 158 -27.48 17.59 0.19
CA VAL A 158 -26.23 18.30 -0.04
C VAL A 158 -26.04 18.45 -1.54
N GLU A 159 -25.97 19.68 -2.03
CA GLU A 159 -25.63 19.94 -3.43
C GLU A 159 -24.14 20.22 -3.54
N LEU A 160 -23.45 19.44 -4.38
CA LEU A 160 -22.02 19.54 -4.62
C LEU A 160 -21.73 20.16 -5.99
N GLU A 161 -20.57 20.79 -6.15
CA GLU A 161 -20.11 21.23 -7.48
C GLU A 161 -19.89 20.04 -8.43
N SER A 162 -19.45 18.90 -7.88
CA SER A 162 -19.42 17.58 -8.51
C SER A 162 -19.62 16.52 -7.43
N SER A 163 -20.43 15.50 -7.74
CA SER A 163 -20.59 14.28 -6.93
C SER A 163 -19.97 13.06 -7.61
N ASP A 164 -19.12 13.29 -8.63
CA ASP A 164 -18.39 12.23 -9.30
C ASP A 164 -17.58 11.43 -8.26
N ASP A 165 -17.59 10.10 -8.38
CA ASP A 165 -16.93 9.13 -7.49
C ASP A 165 -17.59 8.89 -6.11
N LEU A 166 -18.74 9.50 -5.82
CA LEU A 166 -19.58 9.14 -4.67
C LEU A 166 -20.55 8.00 -5.01
N SER A 167 -20.84 7.18 -4.01
CA SER A 167 -21.78 6.07 -4.08
C SER A 167 -22.54 5.89 -2.77
N ASP A 168 -23.66 5.19 -2.83
CA ASP A 168 -24.48 4.87 -1.66
C ASP A 168 -23.62 4.17 -0.60
N GLY A 169 -23.70 4.68 0.62
CA GLY A 169 -22.97 4.16 1.78
C GLY A 169 -21.60 4.79 2.02
N ASP A 170 -21.04 5.57 1.09
CA ASP A 170 -19.75 6.22 1.26
C ASP A 170 -19.74 7.23 2.41
N TYR A 171 -18.55 7.46 2.98
CA TYR A 171 -18.36 8.57 3.91
C TYR A 171 -17.94 9.85 3.20
N LEU A 172 -18.48 10.97 3.68
CA LEU A 172 -18.15 12.30 3.20
C LEU A 172 -17.77 13.18 4.39
N ALA A 173 -16.65 13.87 4.30
CA ALA A 173 -16.24 14.88 5.27
C ALA A 173 -16.66 16.25 4.76
N LEU A 174 -17.52 16.94 5.52
CA LEU A 174 -17.89 18.33 5.30
C LEU A 174 -17.06 19.20 6.23
N CYS A 175 -16.41 20.23 5.70
CA CYS A 175 -15.44 21.00 6.45
C CYS A 175 -15.61 22.51 6.25
N SER A 176 -15.75 23.19 7.38
CA SER A 176 -15.80 24.65 7.52
C SER A 176 -14.52 25.15 8.21
N ASP A 177 -14.50 26.41 8.62
CA ASP A 177 -13.44 26.98 9.46
C ASP A 177 -13.38 26.34 10.85
N ASP A 178 -14.54 26.09 11.45
CA ASP A 178 -14.63 25.71 12.87
C ASP A 178 -14.99 24.24 13.11
N SER A 179 -15.53 23.54 12.11
CA SER A 179 -16.08 22.19 12.30
C SER A 179 -15.90 21.26 11.11
N VAL A 180 -15.78 19.98 11.43
CA VAL A 180 -15.80 18.87 10.47
C VAL A 180 -16.94 17.93 10.83
N ASP A 181 -17.90 17.72 9.93
CA ASP A 181 -18.92 16.69 10.06
C ASP A 181 -18.55 15.53 9.15
N LEU A 182 -18.39 14.35 9.74
CA LEU A 182 -18.37 13.10 8.99
C LEU A 182 -19.81 12.65 8.78
N VAL A 183 -20.27 12.65 7.54
CA VAL A 183 -21.62 12.23 7.12
C VAL A 183 -21.55 10.98 6.26
N LYS A 184 -22.68 10.30 6.09
CA LYS A 184 -22.81 9.11 5.24
C LYS A 184 -23.81 9.34 4.13
N VAL A 185 -23.44 8.94 2.92
CA VAL A 185 -24.29 9.03 1.73
C VAL A 185 -25.38 7.96 1.81
N GLU A 186 -26.64 8.38 1.74
CA GLU A 186 -27.79 7.49 1.58
C GLU A 186 -28.06 7.20 0.10
N SER A 187 -28.02 8.25 -0.74
CA SER A 187 -28.16 8.14 -2.19
C SER A 187 -27.53 9.33 -2.92
N GLU A 188 -27.17 9.14 -4.18
CA GLU A 188 -26.58 10.17 -5.04
C GLU A 188 -27.40 10.35 -6.33
N ASN A 189 -27.51 11.60 -6.81
CA ASN A 189 -28.09 11.93 -8.11
C ASN A 189 -27.09 12.75 -8.94
N SER A 190 -26.34 12.06 -9.79
CA SER A 190 -25.28 12.65 -10.61
C SER A 190 -25.78 13.62 -11.69
N SER A 191 -27.09 13.64 -11.98
CA SER A 191 -27.65 14.62 -12.93
C SER A 191 -27.84 16.00 -12.31
N SER A 192 -27.98 16.07 -10.98
CA SER A 192 -28.18 17.31 -10.23
C SER A 192 -27.08 17.58 -9.19
N ASN A 193 -26.10 16.68 -9.06
CA ASN A 193 -25.08 16.68 -8.00
C ASN A 193 -25.66 16.79 -6.58
N ILE A 194 -26.85 16.23 -6.38
CA ILE A 194 -27.50 16.23 -5.06
C ILE A 194 -27.23 14.87 -4.41
N VAL A 195 -26.60 14.94 -3.25
CA VAL A 195 -26.31 13.82 -2.37
C VAL A 195 -27.26 13.87 -1.19
N LYS A 196 -28.05 12.82 -1.00
CA LYS A 196 -28.89 12.66 0.18
C LYS A 196 -28.10 11.95 1.28
N LEU A 197 -28.09 12.51 2.47
CA LEU A 197 -27.40 11.99 3.65
C LEU A 197 -28.32 11.13 4.50
N VAL A 198 -27.74 10.16 5.21
CA VAL A 198 -28.48 9.35 6.19
C VAL A 198 -28.91 10.20 7.40
N GLN A 199 -28.05 11.16 7.80
CA GLN A 199 -28.32 12.10 8.87
C GLN A 199 -27.82 13.50 8.48
N ALA A 200 -28.56 14.53 8.89
CA ALA A 200 -28.15 15.90 8.64
C ALA A 200 -26.87 16.24 9.42
N PRO A 201 -25.97 17.07 8.88
CA PRO A 201 -24.78 17.49 9.61
C PRO A 201 -25.15 18.23 10.90
N SER A 202 -24.28 18.14 11.90
CA SER A 202 -24.47 18.79 13.20
C SER A 202 -24.34 20.31 13.09
N ASN A 203 -23.54 20.79 12.15
CA ASN A 203 -23.32 22.21 11.89
C ASN A 203 -23.88 22.64 10.53
N SER A 204 -23.87 23.96 10.29
CA SER A 204 -24.21 24.51 8.99
C SER A 204 -22.96 24.87 8.21
N TYR A 205 -22.91 24.46 6.94
CA TYR A 205 -21.80 24.70 6.04
C TYR A 205 -22.27 25.62 4.91
N ASN A 206 -21.43 26.56 4.49
CA ASN A 206 -21.75 27.55 3.48
C ASN A 206 -21.41 27.05 2.07
N ALA A 207 -21.99 27.73 1.06
CA ALA A 207 -21.55 27.52 -0.32
C ALA A 207 -20.05 27.84 -0.44
N GLY A 208 -19.31 26.97 -1.12
CA GLY A 208 -17.86 27.04 -1.27
C GLY A 208 -17.06 26.28 -0.21
N ASP A 209 -17.69 25.83 0.88
CA ASP A 209 -17.03 24.99 1.89
C ASP A 209 -16.65 23.63 1.31
N TYR A 210 -15.69 22.98 1.96
CA TYR A 210 -15.09 21.74 1.49
C TYR A 210 -16.02 20.54 1.71
N ALA A 211 -16.12 19.67 0.71
CA ALA A 211 -16.74 18.36 0.82
C ALA A 211 -15.84 17.33 0.14
N GLY A 212 -15.44 16.28 0.86
CA GLY A 212 -14.55 15.26 0.29
C GLY A 212 -14.87 13.85 0.72
N LYS A 213 -14.73 12.92 -0.22
CA LYS A 213 -14.91 11.49 0.01
C LYS A 213 -13.85 11.03 1.00
N TYR A 214 -14.29 10.47 2.12
CA TYR A 214 -13.47 10.15 3.26
C TYR A 214 -13.31 8.64 3.38
N GLN A 215 -12.08 8.17 3.55
CA GLN A 215 -11.82 6.76 3.85
C GLN A 215 -10.70 6.60 4.89
N ILE A 216 -10.66 5.43 5.51
CA ILE A 216 -9.55 5.00 6.35
C ILE A 216 -8.79 3.88 5.65
N GLU A 217 -7.47 4.02 5.58
CA GLU A 217 -6.57 2.94 5.17
C GLU A 217 -5.83 2.40 6.40
N THR A 218 -5.95 1.10 6.65
CA THR A 218 -5.23 0.40 7.73
C THR A 218 -4.23 -0.58 7.15
N PHE A 219 -2.95 -0.32 7.36
CA PHE A 219 -1.84 -1.17 6.95
C PHE A 219 -1.42 -2.08 8.11
N TYR A 220 -1.30 -3.38 7.85
CA TYR A 220 -0.90 -4.39 8.83
C TYR A 220 -0.25 -5.58 8.14
N THR A 221 0.47 -6.42 8.90
CA THR A 221 0.96 -7.71 8.40
C THR A 221 0.07 -8.86 8.86
N ALA A 222 -0.25 -9.76 7.93
CA ALA A 222 -1.08 -10.92 8.19
C ALA A 222 -0.63 -12.13 7.38
N ASN A 223 -1.06 -13.31 7.82
CA ASN A 223 -0.80 -14.57 7.15
C ASN A 223 -1.55 -14.62 5.83
N THR A 224 -0.84 -14.99 4.76
CA THR A 224 -1.38 -15.19 3.40
C THR A 224 -2.25 -16.44 3.29
N GLY A 225 -2.15 -17.36 4.25
CA GLY A 225 -2.72 -18.70 4.17
C GLY A 225 -1.77 -19.72 3.55
N GLU A 226 -0.64 -19.27 2.99
CA GLU A 226 0.40 -20.13 2.43
C GLU A 226 1.51 -20.43 3.46
N VAL A 227 2.25 -21.51 3.20
CA VAL A 227 3.41 -21.93 3.99
C VAL A 227 4.63 -22.13 3.10
N ASP A 228 5.81 -21.87 3.65
CA ASP A 228 7.08 -22.10 2.97
C ASP A 228 7.46 -23.60 2.92
N GLU A 229 8.60 -23.90 2.30
CA GLU A 229 9.14 -25.28 2.20
C GLU A 229 9.37 -25.94 3.58
N ASN A 230 9.45 -25.16 4.66
CA ASN A 230 9.64 -25.64 6.03
C ASN A 230 8.32 -25.70 6.81
N GLY A 231 7.17 -25.42 6.17
CA GLY A 231 5.86 -25.36 6.82
C GLY A 231 5.63 -24.12 7.67
N GLN A 232 6.45 -23.07 7.51
CA GLN A 232 6.26 -21.80 8.23
C GLN A 232 5.32 -20.88 7.46
N ALA A 233 4.44 -20.17 8.17
CA ALA A 233 3.52 -19.22 7.56
C ALA A 233 4.24 -18.11 6.77
N ILE A 234 3.71 -17.83 5.58
CA ILE A 234 4.10 -16.70 4.74
C ILE A 234 3.20 -15.52 5.10
N TYR A 235 3.82 -14.39 5.43
CA TYR A 235 3.12 -13.16 5.79
C TYR A 235 3.25 -12.14 4.66
N ALA A 236 2.28 -11.25 4.54
CA ALA A 236 2.26 -10.15 3.60
C ALA A 236 1.83 -8.85 4.28
N LEU A 237 2.19 -7.72 3.67
CA LEU A 237 1.62 -6.42 3.99
C LEU A 237 0.25 -6.31 3.33
N TYR A 238 -0.78 -6.08 4.14
CA TYR A 238 -2.14 -5.84 3.69
C TYR A 238 -2.54 -4.37 3.91
N MET A 239 -3.52 -3.93 3.13
CA MET A 239 -4.23 -2.67 3.31
C MET A 239 -5.73 -2.97 3.41
N HIS A 240 -6.33 -2.59 4.53
CA HIS A 240 -7.77 -2.56 4.71
C HIS A 240 -8.27 -1.14 4.46
N ILE A 241 -9.13 -0.96 3.47
CA ILE A 241 -9.83 0.28 3.18
C ILE A 241 -11.22 0.18 3.80
N GLN A 242 -11.59 1.18 4.61
CA GLN A 242 -12.93 1.38 5.10
C GLN A 242 -13.46 2.72 4.56
N ASP A 243 -14.51 2.63 3.74
CA ASP A 243 -15.23 3.76 3.16
C ASP A 243 -16.72 3.54 3.43
N GLY A 244 -17.18 4.07 4.56
CA GLY A 244 -18.54 3.78 4.99
C GLY A 244 -18.74 2.35 5.45
N GLN A 245 -19.75 1.71 4.85
CA GLN A 245 -20.03 0.29 4.98
C GLN A 245 -19.24 -0.55 3.97
N ASN A 246 -18.61 0.08 2.99
CA ASN A 246 -17.78 -0.61 2.01
C ASN A 246 -16.41 -0.86 2.63
N THR A 247 -16.04 -2.13 2.76
CA THR A 247 -14.70 -2.51 3.20
C THR A 247 -14.01 -3.34 2.14
N LYS A 248 -12.70 -3.11 1.98
CA LYS A 248 -11.86 -3.85 1.04
C LYS A 248 -10.56 -4.22 1.70
N ASN A 249 -10.13 -5.46 1.52
CA ASN A 249 -8.81 -5.92 1.94
C ASN A 249 -7.97 -6.21 0.69
N GLU A 250 -6.78 -5.63 0.61
CA GLU A 250 -5.85 -5.83 -0.49
C GLU A 250 -4.51 -6.32 0.04
N GLU A 251 -3.97 -7.38 -0.57
CA GLU A 251 -2.58 -7.75 -0.38
C GLU A 251 -1.69 -6.84 -1.23
N LEU A 252 -0.70 -6.21 -0.60
CA LEU A 252 0.21 -5.30 -1.29
C LEU A 252 1.51 -5.98 -1.68
N VAL A 253 2.18 -6.62 -0.71
CA VAL A 253 3.51 -7.21 -0.89
C VAL A 253 3.68 -8.43 0.02
N GLU A 254 3.89 -9.59 -0.58
CA GLU A 254 4.23 -10.85 0.09
C GLU A 254 5.65 -10.83 0.70
N GLY A 255 5.86 -11.63 1.75
CA GLY A 255 7.16 -11.86 2.38
C GLY A 255 7.54 -10.80 3.41
N ILE A 256 6.61 -9.90 3.75
CA ILE A 256 6.78 -8.86 4.75
C ILE A 256 6.49 -9.42 6.14
N LYS A 257 7.43 -9.23 7.06
CA LYS A 257 7.38 -9.64 8.47
C LYS A 257 7.83 -8.51 9.38
N ASP A 258 7.64 -8.66 10.68
CA ASP A 258 8.15 -7.78 11.73
C ASP A 258 7.85 -6.28 11.49
N LEU A 259 6.63 -5.94 11.04
CA LEU A 259 6.25 -4.54 10.88
C LEU A 259 6.27 -3.83 12.24
N LYS A 260 7.15 -2.85 12.40
CA LYS A 260 7.33 -2.07 13.62
C LYS A 260 7.33 -0.59 13.30
N VAL A 261 6.78 0.21 14.21
CA VAL A 261 6.75 1.66 14.07
C VAL A 261 7.27 2.30 15.36
N LYS A 262 8.13 3.30 15.18
CA LYS A 262 8.69 4.12 16.26
C LYS A 262 8.35 5.58 16.01
N SER A 263 8.04 6.30 17.07
CA SER A 263 7.88 7.76 17.04
C SER A 263 9.19 8.45 17.43
N ALA A 264 9.48 9.58 16.80
CA ALA A 264 10.62 10.41 17.12
C ALA A 264 10.26 11.42 18.22
N ASN A 265 11.06 11.43 19.28
CA ASN A 265 11.07 12.47 20.29
C ASN A 265 12.30 13.36 20.06
N VAL A 266 12.07 14.64 19.78
CA VAL A 266 13.14 15.61 19.52
C VAL A 266 13.31 16.50 20.73
N SER A 267 14.49 16.47 21.34
CA SER A 267 14.85 17.35 22.46
C SER A 267 16.17 18.05 22.13
N GLY A 268 16.10 19.34 21.80
CA GLY A 268 17.23 20.10 21.28
C GLY A 268 17.74 19.53 19.96
N SER A 269 19.02 19.14 19.91
CA SER A 269 19.65 18.51 18.75
C SER A 269 19.65 16.97 18.79
N SER A 270 19.00 16.36 19.80
CA SER A 270 18.94 14.91 19.97
C SER A 270 17.59 14.36 19.51
N VAL A 271 17.63 13.21 18.81
CA VAL A 271 16.46 12.46 18.38
C VAL A 271 16.49 11.09 19.06
N THR A 272 15.47 10.79 19.87
CA THR A 272 15.25 9.46 20.44
C THR A 272 14.06 8.79 19.77
N TRP A 273 14.15 7.47 19.58
CA TRP A 273 13.09 6.68 18.95
C TRP A 273 12.41 5.82 20.00
N SER A 274 11.10 5.97 20.13
CA SER A 274 10.28 5.23 21.10
C SER A 274 9.40 4.24 20.37
N SER A 275 9.42 2.97 20.80
CA SER A 275 8.52 1.94 20.29
C SER A 275 7.07 2.24 20.68
N ILE A 276 6.14 1.99 19.76
CA ILE A 276 4.71 2.19 19.99
C ILE A 276 4.09 0.84 20.39
N THR A 277 3.64 0.74 21.64
CA THR A 277 3.11 -0.50 22.23
C THR A 277 1.60 -0.48 22.46
N SER A 278 0.98 0.69 22.41
CA SER A 278 -0.48 0.91 22.49
C SER A 278 -0.91 1.82 21.35
N ASP A 279 -2.22 1.91 21.11
CA ASP A 279 -2.78 2.86 20.15
C ASP A 279 -2.33 4.29 20.52
N GLN A 280 -1.69 4.98 19.58
CA GLN A 280 -1.23 6.36 19.68
C GLN A 280 -1.68 7.10 18.42
N ASN A 281 -2.29 8.26 18.63
CA ASN A 281 -2.71 9.13 17.55
C ASN A 281 -1.64 10.19 17.28
N PHE A 282 -1.43 10.49 16.01
CA PHE A 282 -0.41 11.39 15.52
C PHE A 282 -1.03 12.42 14.59
N ASP A 283 -0.71 13.68 14.86
CA ASP A 283 -0.95 14.79 13.94
C ASP A 283 0.37 15.52 13.63
N ARG A 284 0.35 16.39 12.62
CA ARG A 284 1.51 17.15 12.13
C ARG A 284 2.10 18.13 13.16
N SER A 285 1.37 18.49 14.21
CA SER A 285 1.82 19.47 15.20
C SER A 285 2.86 18.90 16.18
N ASP A 286 2.61 17.70 16.71
CA ASP A 286 3.23 17.24 17.96
C ASP A 286 4.38 16.24 17.74
N THR A 287 4.22 15.32 16.79
CA THR A 287 5.28 14.34 16.46
C THR A 287 5.99 14.74 15.17
N LYS A 288 7.32 14.75 15.20
CA LYS A 288 8.11 15.24 14.06
C LYS A 288 8.38 14.18 13.00
N ALA A 289 8.42 12.90 13.41
CA ALA A 289 8.65 11.81 12.48
C ALA A 289 8.19 10.45 13.02
N LEU A 290 7.83 9.57 12.08
CA LEU A 290 7.64 8.14 12.30
C LEU A 290 8.76 7.37 11.58
N GLN A 291 9.24 6.29 12.19
CA GLN A 291 10.13 5.33 11.54
C GLN A 291 9.42 3.99 11.45
N VAL A 292 9.20 3.55 10.23
CA VAL A 292 8.66 2.23 9.92
C VAL A 292 9.82 1.28 9.65
N GLU A 293 9.82 0.13 10.32
CA GLU A 293 10.77 -0.97 10.15
C GLU A 293 10.00 -2.23 9.74
N PHE A 294 10.59 -3.04 8.87
CA PHE A 294 10.01 -4.32 8.45
C PHE A 294 11.11 -5.25 7.94
N THR A 295 10.84 -6.54 7.95
CA THR A 295 11.69 -7.58 7.37
C THR A 295 11.09 -8.04 6.04
N LEU A 296 11.91 -8.17 4.99
CA LEU A 296 11.52 -8.79 3.73
C LEU A 296 12.57 -9.85 3.38
N ASN A 297 12.14 -11.10 3.21
CA ASN A 297 13.02 -12.23 2.87
C ASN A 297 14.27 -12.33 3.77
N GLY A 298 14.08 -12.12 5.08
CA GLY A 298 15.15 -12.18 6.10
C GLY A 298 16.06 -10.96 6.18
N LYS A 299 15.81 -9.89 5.41
CA LYS A 299 16.55 -8.63 5.48
C LYS A 299 15.69 -7.53 6.09
N SER A 300 16.24 -6.79 7.04
CA SER A 300 15.56 -5.66 7.67
C SER A 300 15.69 -4.38 6.86
N TYR A 301 14.60 -3.65 6.74
CA TYR A 301 14.48 -2.37 6.06
C TYR A 301 13.84 -1.35 6.99
N LYS A 302 14.16 -0.08 6.77
CA LYS A 302 13.53 1.03 7.49
C LYS A 302 13.27 2.23 6.59
N LYS A 303 12.26 3.01 6.94
CA LYS A 303 11.92 4.30 6.31
C LYS A 303 11.46 5.28 7.38
N THR A 304 12.11 6.43 7.42
CA THR A 304 11.66 7.57 8.24
C THR A 304 10.76 8.47 7.39
N VAL A 305 9.64 8.88 7.98
CA VAL A 305 8.64 9.77 7.41
C VAL A 305 8.50 10.96 8.35
N PHE A 306 8.68 12.18 7.85
CA PHE A 306 8.41 13.40 8.60
C PHE A 306 6.94 13.76 8.45
N LEU A 307 6.26 14.05 9.56
CA LEU A 307 4.85 14.40 9.60
C LEU A 307 4.66 15.86 9.15
#